data_AF-A0A158C115-F1
#
_entry.id   AF-A0A158C115-F1
#
_cell.length_a   1.000
_cell.length_b   1.000
_cell.length_c   1.000
_cell.angle_alpha   90.00
_cell.angle_beta   90.00
_cell.angle_gamma   90.00
#
_symmetry.space_group_name_H-M   'P 1'
#
loop_
_entity.id
_entity.type
_entity.pdbx_description
1 polymer ?
#
loop_
_entity_poly.entity_id
_entity_poly.type
_entity_poly.pdbx_seq_one_letter_code
_entity_poly.pdbx_strand_id
1 'polypeptide(L)'
;MRVFSCAKVHIDANAVTIRSLTVTPDRTMLHVSQLDLATDPAARRVVKDEAVAVEFAAAAGELMSLEGPNRYASGDAIVTAGSGERWVVSRERFDPKYVPEGGIAHGEAGVYRNRPSVVLAKQMHEPFSIARSAAGDTLTGDAGDWVMQYAPGDYGVVKAARFAKVYRDA
;
A
#
# COMPACT_ATOMS: atom_id res chain seq x y z
N MET A 1 52.52 -41.62 -43.76
CA MET A 1 53.34 -42.45 -42.86
C MET A 1 53.41 -41.76 -41.50
N ARG A 2 53.29 -42.53 -40.38
CA ARG A 2 53.14 -42.16 -38.94
C ARG A 2 51.69 -42.29 -38.44
N VAL A 3 51.25 -43.46 -37.95
CA VAL A 3 51.56 -44.22 -36.70
C VAL A 3 50.53 -43.90 -35.60
N PHE A 4 49.88 -44.96 -35.11
CA PHE A 4 48.94 -45.08 -33.99
C PHE A 4 49.51 -44.57 -32.66
N SER A 5 48.66 -44.12 -31.71
CA SER A 5 48.49 -44.80 -30.40
C SER A 5 47.51 -44.08 -29.46
N CYS A 6 46.81 -44.90 -28.69
CA CYS A 6 45.89 -44.64 -27.58
C CYS A 6 46.64 -44.70 -26.22
N ALA A 7 46.26 -43.86 -25.23
CA ALA A 7 46.35 -44.10 -23.77
C ALA A 7 45.64 -42.93 -23.06
N LYS A 8 44.51 -43.11 -22.36
CA LYS A 8 44.26 -43.65 -21.00
C LYS A 8 44.36 -42.61 -19.87
N VAL A 9 43.17 -42.16 -19.45
CA VAL A 9 42.62 -41.77 -18.13
C VAL A 9 43.60 -41.52 -16.95
N HIS A 10 43.41 -40.38 -16.27
CA HIS A 10 43.53 -40.27 -14.82
C HIS A 10 42.32 -39.54 -14.24
N ILE A 11 41.66 -40.19 -13.28
CA ILE A 11 40.60 -39.64 -12.43
C ILE A 11 41.30 -39.24 -11.13
N ASP A 12 41.23 -37.97 -10.75
CA ASP A 12 41.52 -37.55 -9.39
C ASP A 12 40.22 -37.28 -8.64
N ALA A 13 40.05 -38.06 -7.57
CA ALA A 13 38.94 -38.00 -6.64
C ALA A 13 39.27 -37.02 -5.51
N ASN A 14 38.70 -35.81 -5.55
CA ASN A 14 38.25 -35.07 -4.36
C ASN A 14 37.68 -33.71 -4.77
N ALA A 15 36.37 -33.65 -4.96
CA ALA A 15 35.62 -32.41 -4.84
C ALA A 15 34.33 -32.72 -4.09
N VAL A 16 34.38 -32.52 -2.77
CA VAL A 16 33.20 -32.40 -1.92
C VAL A 16 32.37 -31.26 -2.49
N THR A 17 31.36 -31.59 -3.28
CA THR A 17 30.38 -30.62 -3.76
C THR A 17 29.47 -30.32 -2.57
N ILE A 18 29.78 -29.26 -1.84
CA ILE A 18 28.83 -28.65 -0.91
C ILE A 18 27.65 -28.21 -1.76
N ARG A 19 26.56 -28.98 -1.72
CA ARG A 19 25.25 -28.50 -2.17
C ARG A 19 24.92 -27.32 -1.28
N SER A 20 25.02 -26.11 -1.82
CA SER A 20 24.45 -24.92 -1.21
C SER A 20 22.98 -25.21 -0.94
N LEU A 21 22.66 -25.47 0.32
CA LEU A 21 21.31 -25.38 0.83
C LEU A 21 20.94 -23.91 0.74
N THR A 22 20.21 -23.52 -0.30
CA THR A 22 19.48 -22.26 -0.29
C THR A 22 18.44 -22.42 0.81
N VAL A 23 18.80 -21.98 2.02
CA VAL A 23 17.83 -21.70 3.06
C VAL A 23 17.04 -20.51 2.53
N THR A 24 15.93 -20.77 1.86
CA THR A 24 14.88 -19.75 1.73
C THR A 24 14.50 -19.42 3.16
N PRO A 25 14.74 -18.20 3.68
CA PRO A 25 14.17 -17.85 4.96
C PRO A 25 12.67 -18.03 4.81
N ASP A 26 12.10 -18.91 5.64
CA ASP A 26 10.66 -18.92 5.84
C ASP A 26 10.30 -17.48 6.18
N ARG A 27 9.56 -16.83 5.29
CA ARG A 27 9.31 -15.39 5.33
C ARG A 27 8.21 -15.21 6.37
N THR A 28 8.57 -15.38 7.65
CA THR A 28 7.62 -15.35 8.75
C THR A 28 6.96 -13.98 8.76
N MET A 29 5.66 -13.95 8.51
CA MET A 29 4.89 -12.73 8.52
C MET A 29 4.82 -12.19 9.96
N LEU A 30 5.23 -10.93 10.15
CA LEU A 30 5.13 -10.27 11.45
C LEU A 30 3.66 -9.95 11.77
N HIS A 31 3.15 -10.44 12.89
CA HIS A 31 1.82 -10.08 13.38
C HIS A 31 1.94 -8.89 14.34
N VAL A 32 1.60 -7.70 13.86
CA VAL A 32 1.66 -6.46 14.64
C VAL A 32 0.37 -6.32 15.44
N SER A 33 0.50 -6.10 16.74
CA SER A 33 -0.62 -5.80 17.63
C SER A 33 -0.23 -4.67 18.58
N GLN A 34 -1.23 -3.91 19.05
CA GLN A 34 -1.05 -2.83 20.03
C GLN A 34 0.01 -1.77 19.64
N LEU A 35 0.19 -1.55 18.33
CA LEU A 35 1.12 -0.56 17.80
C LEU A 35 0.71 0.85 18.21
N ASP A 36 1.61 1.63 18.79
CA ASP A 36 1.40 3.05 19.00
C ASP A 36 2.54 3.88 18.41
N LEU A 37 2.32 4.39 17.20
CA LEU A 37 3.31 5.21 16.51
C LEU A 37 3.50 6.58 17.16
N ALA A 38 2.61 7.01 18.07
CA ALA A 38 2.79 8.27 18.79
C ALA A 38 4.01 8.24 19.72
N THR A 39 4.44 7.05 20.14
CA THR A 39 5.60 6.84 21.01
C THR A 39 6.79 6.20 20.31
N ASP A 40 6.66 5.88 19.01
CA ASP A 40 7.70 5.21 18.23
C ASP A 40 8.67 6.24 17.62
N PRO A 41 9.96 6.23 17.98
CA PRO A 41 10.94 7.19 17.44
C PRO A 41 11.21 7.02 15.94
N ALA A 42 10.87 5.87 15.34
CA ALA A 42 10.96 5.64 13.90
C ALA A 42 9.72 6.11 13.14
N ALA A 43 8.66 6.56 13.83
CA ALA A 43 7.47 7.09 13.20
C ALA A 43 7.72 8.48 12.61
N ARG A 44 7.17 8.70 11.42
CA ARG A 44 7.13 9.99 10.73
C ARG A 44 5.75 10.59 10.86
N ARG A 45 5.71 11.91 10.99
CA ARG A 45 4.49 12.70 10.81
C ARG A 45 4.39 13.08 9.35
N VAL A 46 3.35 12.62 8.67
CA VAL A 46 3.15 12.88 7.26
C VAL A 46 1.78 13.44 6.96
N VAL A 47 1.68 14.22 5.91
CA VAL A 47 0.43 14.74 5.36
C VAL A 47 0.24 14.15 3.98
N LYS A 48 -0.98 13.68 3.70
CA LYS A 48 -1.35 13.29 2.34
C LYS A 48 -1.48 14.55 1.49
N ASP A 49 -0.93 14.54 0.29
CA ASP A 49 -1.04 15.59 -0.71
C ASP A 49 -1.34 14.97 -2.08
N GLU A 50 -2.62 14.98 -2.44
CA GLU A 50 -3.12 14.40 -3.67
C GLU A 50 -4.30 15.21 -4.23
N ALA A 51 -4.23 15.52 -5.52
CA ALA A 51 -5.37 15.95 -6.31
C ALA A 51 -6.00 14.73 -7.02
N VAL A 52 -7.33 14.67 -7.02
CA VAL A 52 -8.13 13.60 -7.63
C VAL A 52 -9.24 14.20 -8.47
N ALA A 53 -9.65 13.50 -9.53
CA ALA A 53 -10.85 13.85 -10.26
C ALA A 53 -12.07 13.24 -9.56
N VAL A 54 -13.16 14.01 -9.45
CA VAL A 54 -14.36 13.61 -8.72
C VAL A 54 -15.59 13.86 -9.58
N GLU A 55 -16.45 12.87 -9.63
CA GLU A 55 -17.83 12.98 -10.08
C GLU A 55 -18.74 12.65 -8.90
N PHE A 56 -19.94 13.25 -8.85
CA PHE A 56 -20.94 12.88 -7.86
C PHE A 56 -22.03 12.04 -8.53
N ALA A 57 -22.33 10.89 -7.93
CA ALA A 57 -23.27 9.94 -8.49
C ALA A 57 -24.66 10.57 -8.62
N ALA A 58 -25.23 10.60 -9.83
CA ALA A 58 -26.59 11.10 -10.03
C ALA A 58 -27.66 10.12 -9.47
N ALA A 59 -27.35 8.82 -9.47
CA ALA A 59 -28.20 7.74 -8.98
C ALA A 59 -27.37 6.68 -8.26
N ALA A 60 -28.05 5.81 -7.50
CA ALA A 60 -27.39 4.68 -6.85
C ALA A 60 -26.82 3.69 -7.89
N GLY A 61 -25.73 3.02 -7.52
CA GLY A 61 -25.02 2.11 -8.42
C GLY A 61 -23.93 1.31 -7.71
N GLU A 62 -23.05 0.74 -8.52
CA GLU A 62 -21.93 -0.07 -8.05
C GLU A 62 -20.71 0.18 -8.95
N LEU A 63 -19.53 0.24 -8.34
CA LEU A 63 -18.24 0.39 -9.02
C LEU A 63 -17.38 -0.84 -8.72
N MET A 64 -16.81 -1.45 -9.75
CA MET A 64 -15.81 -2.51 -9.54
C MET A 64 -14.49 -1.88 -9.14
N SER A 65 -14.10 -2.10 -7.89
CA SER A 65 -12.76 -1.82 -7.40
C SER A 65 -11.91 -3.10 -7.41
N LEU A 66 -10.61 -2.98 -7.13
CA LEU A 66 -9.72 -4.15 -7.02
C LEU A 66 -10.13 -5.06 -5.86
N GLU A 67 -10.77 -4.49 -4.84
CA GLU A 67 -11.27 -5.16 -3.64
C GLU A 67 -12.68 -5.75 -3.82
N GLY A 68 -13.30 -5.52 -5.00
CA GLY A 68 -14.62 -6.02 -5.35
C GLY A 68 -15.68 -4.92 -5.56
N PRO A 69 -16.97 -5.30 -5.58
CA PRO A 69 -18.07 -4.37 -5.81
C PRO A 69 -18.19 -3.32 -4.69
N ASN A 70 -18.11 -2.04 -5.06
CA ASN A 70 -18.28 -0.89 -4.18
C ASN A 70 -19.59 -0.16 -4.52
N ARG A 71 -20.62 -0.38 -3.69
CA ARG A 71 -21.95 0.22 -3.88
C ARG A 71 -21.97 1.67 -3.42
N TYR A 72 -22.73 2.48 -4.14
CA TYR A 72 -22.89 3.91 -3.86
C TYR A 72 -24.32 4.38 -4.04
N ALA A 73 -24.68 5.43 -3.32
CA ALA A 73 -25.95 6.13 -3.44
C ALA A 73 -25.82 7.39 -4.31
N SER A 74 -26.97 7.99 -4.68
CA SER A 74 -26.98 9.32 -5.28
C SER A 74 -26.30 10.32 -4.33
N GLY A 75 -25.45 11.19 -4.88
CA GLY A 75 -24.66 12.19 -4.16
C GLY A 75 -23.31 11.71 -3.65
N ASP A 76 -23.02 10.40 -3.64
CA ASP A 76 -21.70 9.90 -3.26
C ASP A 76 -20.63 10.30 -4.28
N ALA A 77 -19.41 10.49 -3.79
CA ALA A 77 -18.28 10.87 -4.62
C ALA A 77 -17.68 9.61 -5.27
N ILE A 78 -17.62 9.61 -6.60
CA ILE A 78 -16.84 8.67 -7.39
C ILE A 78 -15.51 9.34 -7.69
N VAL A 79 -14.47 8.87 -7.01
CA VAL A 79 -13.13 9.46 -7.06
C VAL A 79 -12.27 8.68 -8.03
N THR A 80 -11.47 9.40 -8.82
CA THR A 80 -10.50 8.84 -9.75
C THR A 80 -9.12 9.40 -9.42
N ALA A 81 -8.18 8.52 -9.05
CA ALA A 81 -6.78 8.90 -8.85
C ALA A 81 -6.13 9.28 -10.19
N GLY A 82 -5.03 10.02 -10.14
CA GLY A 82 -4.25 10.34 -11.34
C GLY A 82 -3.67 9.12 -12.09
N SER A 83 -3.72 7.92 -11.51
CA SER A 83 -3.38 6.64 -12.16
C SER A 83 -4.59 5.92 -12.79
N GLY A 84 -5.79 6.49 -12.73
CA GLY A 84 -7.03 5.93 -13.29
C GLY A 84 -7.78 4.97 -12.37
N GLU A 85 -7.21 4.60 -11.22
CA GLU A 85 -7.93 3.83 -10.19
C GLU A 85 -9.12 4.62 -9.67
N ARG A 86 -10.26 3.93 -9.49
CA ARG A 86 -11.51 4.55 -9.04
C ARG A 86 -12.03 3.90 -7.76
N TRP A 87 -12.60 4.72 -6.88
CA TRP A 87 -13.27 4.26 -5.67
C TRP A 87 -14.42 5.20 -5.30
N VAL A 88 -15.30 4.71 -4.44
CA VAL A 88 -16.41 5.48 -3.89
C VAL A 88 -16.02 6.02 -2.52
N VAL A 89 -16.39 7.28 -2.25
CA VAL A 89 -16.42 7.85 -0.91
C VAL A 89 -17.83 8.38 -0.66
N SER A 90 -18.46 7.97 0.44
CA SER A 90 -19.77 8.50 0.79
C SER A 90 -19.74 10.03 0.93
N ARG A 91 -20.83 10.72 0.61
CA ARG A 91 -20.86 12.19 0.64
C ARG A 91 -20.41 12.76 2.00
N GLU A 92 -20.94 12.19 3.08
CA GLU A 92 -20.61 12.55 4.47
C GLU A 92 -19.11 12.46 4.76
N ARG A 93 -18.42 11.44 4.23
CA ARG A 93 -16.97 11.26 4.42
C ARG A 93 -16.15 12.13 3.49
N PHE A 94 -16.70 12.46 2.32
CA PHE A 94 -16.03 13.26 1.31
C PHE A 94 -15.96 14.73 1.72
N ASP A 95 -17.10 15.32 2.10
CA ASP A 95 -17.21 16.75 2.38
C ASP A 95 -16.21 17.32 3.40
N PRO A 96 -15.92 16.67 4.54
CA PRO A 96 -14.90 17.14 5.47
C PRO A 96 -13.47 16.84 5.00
N LYS A 97 -13.26 15.91 4.07
CA LYS A 97 -11.93 15.44 3.66
C LYS A 97 -11.38 16.10 2.40
N TYR A 98 -12.20 16.74 1.59
CA TYR A 98 -11.78 17.28 0.30
C TYR A 98 -12.19 18.75 0.12
N VAL A 99 -11.42 19.48 -0.69
CA VAL A 99 -11.71 20.84 -1.12
C VAL A 99 -11.62 20.92 -2.64
N PRO A 100 -12.51 21.67 -3.31
CA PRO A 100 -12.45 21.86 -4.75
C PRO A 100 -11.21 22.65 -5.14
N GLU A 101 -10.62 22.31 -6.30
CA GLU A 101 -9.56 23.06 -6.95
C GLU A 101 -10.06 23.75 -8.23
N GLY A 102 -9.37 24.79 -8.67
CA GLY A 102 -9.67 25.42 -9.97
C GLY A 102 -10.98 26.21 -10.02
N GLY A 103 -11.53 26.59 -8.85
CA GLY A 103 -12.69 27.49 -8.76
C GLY A 103 -14.05 26.84 -8.97
N ILE A 104 -14.13 25.51 -9.02
CA ILE A 104 -15.42 24.79 -9.02
C ILE A 104 -16.12 24.93 -7.65
N ALA A 105 -17.45 24.92 -7.64
CA ALA A 105 -18.20 24.91 -6.39
C ALA A 105 -18.08 23.54 -5.69
N HIS A 106 -18.05 23.54 -4.36
CA HIS A 106 -18.01 22.29 -3.60
C HIS A 106 -19.29 21.49 -3.84
N GLY A 107 -19.14 20.27 -4.35
CA GLY A 107 -20.24 19.42 -4.79
C GLY A 107 -20.48 19.40 -6.30
N GLU A 108 -19.74 20.18 -7.08
CA GLU A 108 -19.67 20.02 -8.53
C GLU A 108 -18.55 19.05 -8.93
N ALA A 109 -18.71 18.40 -10.07
CA ALA A 109 -17.68 17.52 -10.62
C ALA A 109 -16.43 18.33 -11.02
N GLY A 110 -15.25 17.75 -10.81
CA GLY A 110 -13.99 18.39 -11.14
C GLY A 110 -12.84 17.90 -10.26
N VAL A 111 -11.80 18.72 -10.14
CA VAL A 111 -10.61 18.37 -9.36
C VAL A 111 -10.81 18.75 -7.90
N TYR A 112 -10.49 17.82 -7.00
CA TYR A 112 -10.48 18.03 -5.56
C TYR A 112 -9.12 17.66 -4.99
N ARG A 113 -8.68 18.41 -3.98
CA ARG A 113 -7.52 18.06 -3.16
C ARG A 113 -7.99 17.58 -1.80
N ASN A 114 -7.29 16.61 -1.23
CA ASN A 114 -7.54 16.25 0.16
C ASN A 114 -7.17 17.42 1.08
N ARG A 115 -7.97 17.67 2.12
CA ARG A 115 -7.57 18.57 3.20
C ARG A 115 -6.33 17.98 3.89
N PRO A 116 -5.31 18.81 4.20
CA PRO A 116 -4.18 18.38 4.99
C PRO A 116 -4.63 17.78 6.33
N SER A 117 -4.23 16.54 6.59
CA SER A 117 -4.38 15.89 7.89
C SER A 117 -3.10 15.14 8.20
N VAL A 118 -2.55 15.38 9.40
CA VAL A 118 -1.34 14.70 9.84
C VAL A 118 -1.68 13.28 10.24
N VAL A 119 -0.92 12.32 9.73
CA VAL A 119 -1.01 10.90 10.02
C VAL A 119 0.38 10.43 10.46
N LEU A 120 0.43 9.48 11.40
CA LEU A 120 1.69 8.86 11.79
C LEU A 120 1.95 7.67 10.87
N ALA A 121 3.20 7.53 10.42
CA ALA A 121 3.58 6.48 9.48
C ALA A 121 4.94 5.89 9.82
N LYS A 122 5.06 4.57 9.73
CA LYS A 122 6.32 3.86 9.89
C LYS A 122 6.54 2.89 8.74
N GLN A 123 7.73 2.91 8.16
CA GLN A 123 8.10 1.92 7.16
C GLN A 123 8.42 0.60 7.87
N MET A 124 7.84 -0.49 7.37
CA MET A 124 8.12 -1.83 7.87
C MET A 124 9.19 -2.48 7.01
N HIS A 125 10.15 -3.17 7.63
CA HIS A 125 11.27 -3.81 6.91
C HIS A 125 11.08 -5.31 6.69
N GLU A 126 9.98 -5.86 7.21
CA GLU A 126 9.58 -7.26 7.09
C GLU A 126 8.10 -7.31 6.66
N PRO A 127 7.64 -8.38 5.97
CA PRO A 127 6.21 -8.55 5.70
C PRO A 127 5.44 -8.60 7.02
N PHE A 128 4.29 -7.94 7.05
CA PHE A 128 3.54 -7.77 8.27
C PHE A 128 2.04 -7.85 8.06
N SER A 129 1.32 -8.09 9.14
CA SER A 129 -0.13 -7.99 9.22
C SER A 129 -0.53 -7.18 10.43
N ILE A 130 -1.65 -6.47 10.34
CA ILE A 130 -2.23 -5.69 11.42
C ILE A 130 -3.75 -5.64 11.26
N ALA A 131 -4.49 -5.73 12.36
CA ALA A 131 -5.93 -5.48 12.32
C ALA A 131 -6.18 -3.98 12.08
N ARG A 132 -7.04 -3.62 11.12
CA ARG A 132 -7.41 -2.22 10.84
C ARG A 132 -7.94 -1.52 12.09
N SER A 133 -8.72 -2.25 12.88
CA SER A 133 -9.21 -1.87 14.21
C SER A 133 -9.51 -3.13 15.02
N ALA A 134 -9.93 -3.01 16.28
CA ALA A 134 -10.23 -4.16 17.14
C ALA A 134 -11.23 -5.18 16.55
N ALA A 135 -12.17 -4.72 15.71
CA ALA A 135 -13.14 -5.57 15.01
C ALA A 135 -13.06 -5.43 13.47
N GLY A 136 -11.97 -4.84 12.97
CA GLY A 136 -11.76 -4.60 11.54
C GLY A 136 -11.01 -5.72 10.84
N ASP A 137 -10.98 -5.64 9.51
CA ASP A 137 -10.23 -6.59 8.68
C ASP A 137 -8.73 -6.59 8.99
N THR A 138 -8.10 -7.75 8.80
CA THR A 138 -6.64 -7.85 8.82
C THR A 138 -6.06 -7.31 7.52
N LEU A 139 -5.21 -6.29 7.64
CA LEU A 139 -4.43 -5.73 6.55
C LEU A 139 -3.08 -6.43 6.48
N THR A 140 -2.55 -6.61 5.27
CA THR A 140 -1.22 -7.18 5.05
C THR A 140 -0.36 -6.20 4.25
N GLY A 141 0.92 -6.16 4.58
CA GLY A 141 1.93 -5.35 3.92
C GLY A 141 3.19 -6.17 3.67
N ASP A 142 3.91 -5.81 2.59
CA ASP A 142 5.21 -6.37 2.29
C ASP A 142 6.31 -5.60 3.03
N ALA A 143 7.51 -6.18 3.08
CA ALA A 143 8.70 -5.44 3.45
C ALA A 143 8.86 -4.21 2.53
N GLY A 144 9.03 -3.04 3.13
CA GLY A 144 9.12 -1.74 2.48
C GLY A 144 7.81 -0.95 2.48
N ASP A 145 6.67 -1.60 2.73
CA ASP A 145 5.38 -0.92 2.87
C ASP A 145 5.27 -0.17 4.20
N TRP A 146 4.30 0.74 4.27
CA TRP A 146 4.10 1.62 5.40
C TRP A 146 2.89 1.20 6.21
N VAL A 147 3.07 1.07 7.52
CA VAL A 147 1.95 1.07 8.46
C VAL A 147 1.61 2.51 8.82
N MET A 148 0.32 2.83 8.81
CA MET A 148 -0.24 4.14 9.12
C MET A 148 -1.07 4.05 10.39
N GLN A 149 -1.04 5.08 11.24
CA GLN A 149 -1.93 5.24 12.39
C GLN A 149 -2.70 6.56 12.22
N TYR A 150 -4.00 6.46 11.96
CA TYR A 150 -4.89 7.61 11.77
C TYR A 150 -5.44 8.14 13.10
N ALA A 151 -5.66 7.23 14.05
CA ALA A 151 -6.02 7.48 15.44
C ALA A 151 -5.57 6.27 16.30
N PRO A 152 -5.58 6.36 17.64
CA PRO A 152 -5.32 5.20 18.49
C PRO A 152 -6.25 4.03 18.13
N GLY A 153 -5.67 2.90 17.73
CA GLY A 153 -6.44 1.72 17.32
C GLY A 153 -7.02 1.76 15.90
N ASP A 154 -6.69 2.75 15.08
CA ASP A 154 -7.12 2.86 13.67
C ASP A 154 -5.91 2.89 12.73
N TYR A 155 -5.73 1.81 11.98
CA TYR A 155 -4.53 1.55 11.18
C TYR A 155 -4.80 1.37 9.70
N GLY A 156 -3.82 1.74 8.89
CA GLY A 156 -3.78 1.48 7.45
C GLY A 156 -2.47 0.85 7.01
N VAL A 157 -2.48 0.24 5.82
CA VAL A 157 -1.26 -0.17 5.11
C VAL A 157 -1.22 0.56 3.78
N VAL A 158 -0.07 1.16 3.45
CA VAL A 158 0.14 1.87 2.19
C VAL A 158 1.38 1.31 1.51
N LYS A 159 1.22 0.91 0.24
CA LYS A 159 2.34 0.43 -0.58
C LYS A 159 3.43 1.49 -0.71
N ALA A 160 4.70 1.08 -0.65
CA ALA A 160 5.85 1.99 -0.70
C ALA A 160 5.76 3.02 -1.85
N ALA A 161 5.45 2.56 -3.06
CA ALA A 161 5.32 3.41 -4.24
C ALA A 161 4.18 4.44 -4.11
N ARG A 162 3.04 4.05 -3.53
CA ARG A 162 1.93 4.96 -3.27
C ARG A 162 2.31 5.98 -2.21
N PHE A 163 2.98 5.54 -1.14
CA PHE A 163 3.42 6.41 -0.05
C PHE A 163 4.30 7.55 -0.59
N ALA A 164 5.35 7.21 -1.33
CA ALA A 164 6.26 8.19 -1.93
C ALA A 164 5.54 9.17 -2.87
N LYS A 165 4.53 8.69 -3.61
CA LYS A 165 3.76 9.53 -4.55
C LYS A 165 2.92 10.59 -3.83
N VAL A 166 2.21 10.21 -2.76
CA VAL A 166 1.12 11.04 -2.21
C VAL A 166 1.33 11.52 -0.77
N TYR A 167 2.38 11.13 -0.07
CA TYR A 167 2.65 11.63 1.29
C TYR A 167 3.91 12.51 1.32
N ARG A 168 3.87 13.54 2.16
CA ARG A 168 4.96 14.47 2.43
C ARG A 168 5.17 14.55 3.94
N ASP A 169 6.38 14.90 4.37
CA ASP A 169 6.60 15.22 5.79
C ASP A 169 5.74 16.43 6.19
N ALA A 170 5.15 16.35 7.38
CA ALA A 170 4.22 17.35 7.93
C ALA A 170 4.92 18.62 8.43
#